data_AF-A0A8H7K3N2-F1
#
_entry.id   AF-A0A8H7K3N2-F1
#
_cell.length_a   1.000
_cell.length_b   1.000
_cell.length_c   1.000
_cell.angle_alpha   90.00
_cell.angle_beta   90.00
_cell.angle_gamma   90.00
#
_symmetry.space_group_name_H-M   'P 1'
#
loop_
_entity.id
_entity.type
_entity.pdbx_description
1 polymer ?
#
loop_
_entity_poly.entity_id
_entity_poly.type
_entity_poly.pdbx_seq_one_letter_code
_entity_poly.pdbx_strand_id
1 'polypeptide(L)'
;MTKNRILFITNVELGQANVQLAVIQELLAKTDDYDLHLASFGGLSQAIDSLNQTTTPQRAVTFHELKGPTWKEALFERSEHKWKETCALAPTWWNASRLAPMMTRIVAPWNREELVDLVLQTEKVVKDVDADLVIVDNLFTPAITVCYNLNPKWSVLSPNSYREFILGYQTEFERLYQHPP
;
A
#
# COMPACT_ATOMS: atom_id res chain seq x y z
N MET A 1 17.66 13.94 -22.45
CA MET A 1 16.91 14.34 -21.25
C MET A 1 16.88 13.16 -20.31
N THR A 2 17.09 13.37 -19.01
CA THR A 2 16.90 12.33 -17.99
C THR A 2 15.41 12.02 -17.90
N LYS A 3 15.03 10.74 -17.95
CA LYS A 3 13.64 10.31 -17.76
C LYS A 3 13.21 10.62 -16.32
N ASN A 4 11.96 11.02 -16.13
CA ASN A 4 11.42 11.25 -14.79
C ASN A 4 11.19 9.90 -14.10
N ARG A 5 11.70 9.72 -12.89
CA ARG A 5 11.56 8.48 -12.12
C ARG A 5 10.27 8.49 -11.31
N ILE A 6 9.50 7.41 -11.39
CA ILE A 6 8.30 7.20 -10.58
C ILE A 6 8.47 5.90 -9.78
N LEU A 7 8.37 6.01 -8.45
CA LEU A 7 8.44 4.88 -7.53
C LEU A 7 7.05 4.55 -6.99
N PHE A 8 6.55 3.37 -7.30
CA PHE A 8 5.34 2.80 -6.71
C PHE A 8 5.72 1.95 -5.50
N ILE A 9 4.98 2.08 -4.39
CA ILE A 9 5.20 1.27 -3.18
C ILE A 9 3.84 0.73 -2.71
N THR A 10 3.69 -0.59 -2.65
CA THR A 10 2.39 -1.22 -2.38
C THR A 10 2.52 -2.54 -1.61
N ASN A 11 1.44 -2.91 -0.92
CA ASN A 11 1.24 -4.26 -0.44
C ASN A 11 1.16 -5.27 -1.60
N VAL A 12 1.36 -6.56 -1.32
CA VAL A 12 1.38 -7.64 -2.34
C VAL A 12 -0.03 -8.12 -2.70
N GLU A 13 -1.00 -7.91 -1.80
CA GLU A 13 -2.37 -8.36 -1.97
C GLU A 13 -2.99 -7.66 -3.18
N LEU A 14 -3.50 -8.44 -4.14
CA LEU A 14 -4.06 -7.89 -5.38
C LEU A 14 -5.23 -6.94 -5.15
N GLY A 15 -5.95 -7.06 -4.03
CA GLY A 15 -6.97 -6.09 -3.63
C GLY A 15 -6.41 -4.68 -3.45
N GLN A 16 -5.13 -4.57 -3.07
CA GLN A 16 -4.38 -3.32 -3.01
C GLN A 16 -3.57 -3.08 -4.29
N ALA A 17 -2.68 -4.00 -4.66
CA ALA A 17 -1.66 -3.82 -5.70
C ALA A 17 -2.19 -3.62 -7.13
N ASN A 18 -3.42 -4.08 -7.42
CA ASN A 18 -3.91 -4.14 -8.80
C ASN A 18 -4.03 -2.75 -9.45
N VAL A 19 -4.37 -1.71 -8.68
CA VAL A 19 -4.47 -0.35 -9.23
C VAL A 19 -3.10 0.21 -9.62
N GLN A 20 -2.05 -0.09 -8.85
CA GLN A 20 -0.68 0.32 -9.13
C GLN A 20 -0.16 -0.41 -10.36
N LEU A 21 -0.40 -1.73 -10.46
CA LEU A 21 -0.03 -2.52 -11.64
C LEU A 21 -0.74 -2.02 -12.91
N ALA A 22 -2.03 -1.69 -12.82
CA ALA A 22 -2.79 -1.13 -13.94
C ALA A 22 -2.23 0.22 -14.40
N VAL A 23 -1.88 1.11 -13.46
CA VAL A 23 -1.26 2.41 -13.80
C VAL A 23 0.11 2.21 -14.43
N ILE A 24 0.95 1.32 -13.89
CA ILE A 24 2.26 0.98 -14.46
C ILE A 24 2.10 0.48 -15.90
N GLN A 25 1.18 -0.46 -16.14
CA GLN A 25 0.90 -1.00 -17.46
C GLN A 25 0.45 0.08 -18.46
N GLU A 26 -0.44 0.98 -18.03
CA GLU A 26 -0.91 2.10 -18.87
C GLU A 26 0.19 3.11 -19.19
N LEU A 27 1.07 3.42 -18.23
CA LEU A 27 2.22 4.30 -18.44
C LEU A 27 3.20 3.68 -19.45
N LEU A 28 3.48 2.38 -19.31
CA LEU A 28 4.26 1.61 -20.28
C LEU A 28 3.61 1.55 -21.67
N ALA A 29 2.29 1.59 -21.77
CA ALA A 29 1.62 1.58 -23.08
C ALA A 29 1.70 2.95 -23.80
N LYS A 30 1.71 4.06 -23.04
CA LYS A 30 1.48 5.41 -23.61
C LYS A 30 2.74 6.24 -23.82
N THR A 31 3.80 6.05 -23.04
CA THR A 31 4.98 6.91 -23.10
C THR A 31 6.27 6.19 -22.71
N ASP A 32 7.38 6.76 -23.16
CA ASP A 32 8.76 6.35 -22.85
C ASP A 32 9.47 7.29 -21.88
N ASP A 33 8.80 8.34 -21.43
CA ASP A 33 9.41 9.45 -20.70
C ASP A 33 9.69 9.13 -19.23
N TYR A 34 9.16 8.00 -18.73
CA TYR A 34 9.25 7.60 -17.34
C TYR A 34 10.17 6.39 -17.14
N ASP A 35 10.91 6.43 -16.05
CA ASP A 35 11.65 5.31 -15.48
C ASP A 35 10.86 4.79 -14.28
N LEU A 36 10.35 3.55 -14.39
CA LEU A 36 9.32 3.03 -13.49
C LEU A 36 9.92 2.02 -12.51
N HIS A 37 9.64 2.24 -11.23
CA HIS A 37 10.10 1.40 -10.13
C HIS A 37 8.89 0.90 -9.33
N LEU A 38 8.89 -0.37 -8.93
CA LEU A 38 7.90 -0.93 -8.00
C LEU A 38 8.61 -1.54 -6.80
N ALA A 39 8.23 -1.12 -5.60
CA ALA A 39 8.63 -1.74 -4.35
C ALA A 39 7.46 -2.48 -3.70
N SER A 40 7.63 -3.79 -3.48
CA SER A 40 6.63 -4.64 -2.84
C SER A 40 7.26 -5.97 -2.39
N PHE A 41 6.45 -6.89 -1.86
CA PHE A 41 6.91 -8.23 -1.46
C PHE A 41 7.05 -9.15 -2.67
N GLY A 42 7.85 -10.22 -2.52
CA GLY A 42 8.21 -11.14 -3.61
C GLY A 42 7.03 -11.74 -4.40
N GLY A 43 5.83 -11.81 -3.83
CA GLY A 43 4.64 -12.30 -4.55
C GLY A 43 4.23 -11.49 -5.78
N LEU A 44 4.70 -10.24 -5.96
CA LEU A 44 4.48 -9.45 -7.17
C LEU A 44 5.59 -9.57 -8.23
N SER A 45 6.71 -10.21 -7.92
CA SER A 45 7.85 -10.34 -8.85
C SER A 45 7.42 -10.94 -10.20
N GLN A 46 6.67 -12.05 -10.18
CA GLN A 46 6.20 -12.71 -11.38
C GLN A 46 5.28 -11.83 -12.25
N ALA A 47 4.48 -10.98 -11.63
CA ALA A 47 3.62 -10.04 -12.36
C ALA A 47 4.46 -8.98 -13.08
N ILE A 48 5.50 -8.46 -12.43
CA ILE A 48 6.45 -7.54 -13.05
C ILE A 48 7.27 -8.22 -14.14
N ASP A 49 7.73 -9.45 -13.94
CA ASP A 49 8.45 -10.21 -14.97
C ASP A 49 7.58 -10.41 -16.20
N SER A 50 6.30 -10.72 -16.02
CA SER A 50 5.33 -10.88 -17.11
C SER A 50 5.10 -9.56 -17.86
N LEU A 51 4.99 -8.43 -17.15
CA LEU A 51 4.92 -7.10 -17.76
C LEU A 51 6.20 -6.80 -18.56
N ASN A 52 7.35 -7.11 -17.98
CA ASN A 52 8.66 -6.85 -18.57
C ASN A 52 8.96 -7.70 -19.81
N GLN A 53 8.37 -8.89 -19.94
CA GLN A 53 8.47 -9.71 -21.17
C GLN A 53 7.79 -9.06 -22.38
N THR A 54 6.80 -8.20 -22.14
CA THR A 54 6.06 -7.51 -23.21
C THR A 54 6.65 -6.15 -23.58
N THR A 55 7.68 -5.71 -22.85
CA THR A 55 8.34 -4.41 -23.04
C THR A 55 9.80 -4.58 -23.46
N THR A 56 10.43 -3.51 -23.92
CA THR A 56 11.87 -3.53 -24.22
C THR A 56 12.68 -3.43 -22.93
N PRO A 57 13.91 -3.98 -22.84
CA PRO A 57 14.72 -3.92 -21.62
C PRO A 57 14.94 -2.49 -21.08
N GLN A 58 14.98 -1.48 -21.94
CA GLN A 58 15.13 -0.06 -21.57
C GLN A 58 13.85 0.57 -20.97
N ARG A 59 12.76 -0.18 -20.97
CA ARG A 59 11.44 0.20 -20.45
C ARG A 59 10.97 -0.76 -19.36
N ALA A 60 11.81 -1.73 -18.98
CA ALA A 60 11.48 -2.69 -17.96
C ALA A 60 11.29 -1.98 -16.61
N VAL A 61 10.25 -2.36 -15.89
CA VAL A 61 9.99 -1.89 -14.53
C VAL A 61 11.03 -2.49 -13.60
N THR A 62 11.69 -1.66 -12.82
CA THR A 62 12.66 -2.12 -11.82
C THR A 62 11.92 -2.55 -10.55
N PHE A 63 12.03 -3.82 -10.19
CA PHE A 63 11.41 -4.36 -8.97
C PHE A 63 12.36 -4.29 -7.77
N HIS A 64 11.86 -3.77 -6.65
CA HIS A 64 12.54 -3.66 -5.36
C HIS A 64 11.81 -4.53 -4.35
N GLU A 65 12.38 -5.70 -4.03
CA GLU A 65 11.75 -6.63 -3.11
C GLU A 65 11.90 -6.18 -1.65
N LEU A 66 10.77 -6.08 -0.95
CA LEU A 66 10.67 -5.90 0.50
C LEU A 66 10.55 -7.26 1.19
N LYS A 67 11.25 -7.41 2.31
CA LYS A 67 11.28 -8.64 3.10
C LYS A 67 10.48 -8.47 4.39
N GLY A 68 9.85 -9.55 4.83
CA GLY A 68 9.02 -9.58 6.03
C GLY A 68 7.63 -10.12 5.72
N PRO A 69 6.75 -10.20 6.74
CA PRO A 69 5.40 -10.66 6.54
C PRO A 69 4.60 -9.64 5.73
N THR A 70 3.81 -10.15 4.81
CA THR A 70 2.85 -9.38 4.01
C THR A 70 1.74 -8.83 4.90
N TRP A 71 0.95 -7.88 4.38
CA TRP A 71 -0.15 -7.30 5.15
C TRP A 71 -1.19 -8.35 5.56
N LYS A 72 -1.51 -9.30 4.66
CA LYS A 72 -2.46 -10.38 4.93
C LYS A 72 -1.91 -11.35 5.97
N GLU A 73 -0.64 -11.75 5.88
CA GLU A 73 0.00 -12.62 6.87
C GLU A 73 0.01 -11.95 8.25
N ALA A 74 0.44 -10.68 8.29
CA ALA A 74 0.48 -9.90 9.52
C ALA A 74 -0.92 -9.70 10.12
N LEU A 75 -1.96 -9.52 9.30
CA LEU A 75 -3.31 -9.25 9.79
C LEU A 75 -4.08 -10.51 10.18
N PHE A 76 -4.14 -11.52 9.31
CA PHE A 76 -5.08 -12.63 9.43
C PHE A 76 -4.48 -13.91 10.02
N GLU A 77 -3.17 -14.11 9.94
CA GLU A 77 -2.53 -15.36 10.36
C GLU A 77 -2.09 -15.32 11.84
N ARG A 78 -2.39 -14.20 12.52
CA ARG A 78 -2.08 -13.96 13.92
C ARG A 78 -3.24 -14.29 14.84
N SER A 79 -3.05 -15.29 15.70
CA SER A 79 -4.05 -15.71 16.68
C SER A 79 -4.43 -14.61 17.68
N GLU A 80 -3.49 -13.72 18.00
CA GLU A 80 -3.67 -12.56 18.86
C GLU A 80 -4.60 -11.50 18.24
N HIS A 81 -4.79 -11.54 16.92
CA HIS A 81 -5.68 -10.62 16.22
C HIS A 81 -7.16 -11.02 16.36
N LYS A 82 -7.45 -12.30 16.62
CA LYS A 82 -8.81 -12.85 16.77
C LYS A 82 -9.76 -12.34 15.67
N TRP A 83 -9.25 -12.24 14.44
CA TRP A 83 -9.96 -11.56 13.35
C TRP A 83 -11.31 -12.22 13.07
N LYS A 84 -11.31 -13.55 12.93
CA LYS A 84 -12.50 -14.34 12.62
C LYS A 84 -13.52 -14.27 13.75
N GLU A 85 -13.07 -14.41 14.99
CA GLU A 85 -13.94 -14.39 16.18
C GLU A 85 -14.59 -13.01 16.33
N THR A 86 -13.85 -11.93 16.07
CA THR A 86 -14.36 -10.57 16.21
C THR A 86 -15.33 -10.22 15.08
N CYS A 87 -15.03 -10.61 13.83
CA CYS A 87 -15.97 -10.45 12.70
C CYS A 87 -17.23 -11.31 12.82
N ALA A 88 -17.19 -12.42 13.57
CA ALA A 88 -18.36 -13.27 13.80
C ALA A 88 -19.32 -12.71 14.86
N LEU A 89 -18.95 -11.63 15.56
CA LEU A 89 -19.82 -11.02 16.56
C LEU A 89 -21.02 -10.33 15.89
N ALA A 90 -22.20 -10.49 16.47
CA ALA A 90 -23.38 -9.74 16.05
C ALA A 90 -23.13 -8.23 16.18
N PRO A 91 -23.59 -7.39 15.23
CA PRO A 91 -23.32 -5.94 15.20
C PRO A 91 -24.15 -5.19 16.25
N THR A 92 -23.84 -5.40 17.52
CA THR A 92 -24.40 -4.66 18.66
C THR A 92 -23.46 -3.52 19.04
N TRP A 93 -23.97 -2.48 19.71
CA TRP A 93 -23.14 -1.36 20.20
C TRP A 93 -21.93 -1.83 21.04
N TRP A 94 -22.12 -2.87 21.85
CA TRP A 94 -21.06 -3.45 22.68
C TRP A 94 -20.02 -4.27 21.91
N ASN A 95 -20.43 -4.91 20.83
CA ASN A 95 -19.50 -5.64 19.97
C ASN A 95 -18.79 -4.70 18.99
N ALA A 96 -19.46 -3.64 18.55
CA ALA A 96 -18.87 -2.60 17.72
C ALA A 96 -17.69 -1.90 18.42
N SER A 97 -17.78 -1.64 19.73
CA SER A 97 -16.65 -1.09 20.49
C SER A 97 -15.44 -2.05 20.55
N ARG A 98 -15.66 -3.37 20.41
CA ARG A 98 -14.57 -4.36 20.31
C ARG A 98 -13.90 -4.39 18.93
N LEU A 99 -14.54 -3.82 17.90
CA LEU A 99 -13.96 -3.65 16.57
C LEU A 99 -13.03 -2.43 16.48
N ALA A 100 -13.13 -1.46 17.41
CA ALA A 100 -12.30 -0.25 17.33
C ALA A 100 -10.78 -0.54 17.36
N PRO A 101 -10.24 -1.43 18.24
CA PRO A 101 -8.83 -1.82 18.20
C PRO A 101 -8.45 -2.66 16.96
N MET A 102 -9.43 -3.24 16.28
CA MET A 102 -9.22 -3.99 15.03
C MET A 102 -8.89 -3.03 13.88
N MET A 103 -9.53 -1.86 13.85
CA MET A 103 -9.24 -0.83 12.84
C MET A 103 -7.78 -0.38 12.87
N THR A 104 -7.18 -0.24 14.04
CA THR A 104 -5.75 0.08 14.15
C THR A 104 -4.86 -1.05 13.62
N ARG A 105 -5.28 -2.31 13.76
CA ARG A 105 -4.57 -3.48 13.22
C ARG A 105 -4.68 -3.58 11.70
N ILE A 106 -5.79 -3.12 11.10
CA ILE A 106 -5.94 -3.04 9.64
C ILE A 106 -4.91 -2.07 9.06
N VAL A 107 -4.67 -0.94 9.72
CA VAL A 107 -3.72 0.07 9.23
C VAL A 107 -2.27 -0.35 9.51
N ALA A 108 -1.98 -0.91 10.68
CA ALA A 108 -0.64 -1.35 11.07
C ALA A 108 -0.67 -2.76 11.71
N PRO A 109 -0.74 -3.84 10.90
CA PRO A 109 -0.83 -5.21 11.40
C PRO A 109 0.50 -5.79 11.90
N TRP A 110 1.62 -5.19 11.50
CA TRP A 110 2.97 -5.61 11.87
C TRP A 110 3.25 -5.40 13.36
N ASN A 111 4.08 -6.28 13.93
CA ASN A 111 4.61 -6.03 15.27
C ASN A 111 5.68 -4.92 15.20
N ARG A 112 6.21 -4.53 16.36
CA ARG A 112 7.17 -3.43 16.46
C ARG A 112 8.39 -3.66 15.57
N GLU A 113 8.99 -4.83 15.68
CA GLU A 113 10.26 -5.17 15.02
C GLU A 113 10.09 -5.23 13.50
N GLU A 114 9.02 -5.88 13.03
CA GLU A 114 8.68 -5.96 11.61
C GLU A 114 8.34 -4.60 11.01
N LEU A 115 7.57 -3.78 11.74
CA LEU A 115 7.20 -2.44 11.26
C LEU A 115 8.45 -1.57 11.11
N VAL A 116 9.34 -1.59 12.10
CA VAL A 116 10.60 -0.84 12.04
C VAL A 116 11.47 -1.32 10.89
N ASP A 117 11.60 -2.64 10.72
CA ASP A 117 12.39 -3.21 9.63
C ASP A 117 11.82 -2.83 8.25
N LEU A 118 10.50 -2.94 8.05
CA LEU A 118 9.84 -2.52 6.81
C LEU A 118 9.99 -1.01 6.55
N VAL A 119 9.93 -0.17 7.59
CA VAL A 119 10.17 1.27 7.46
C VAL A 119 11.60 1.53 6.99
N LEU A 120 12.61 0.87 7.57
CA LEU A 120 14.01 1.04 7.17
C LEU A 120 14.28 0.53 5.76
N GLN A 121 13.71 -0.62 5.38
CA GLN A 121 13.80 -1.14 4.01
C GLN A 121 13.16 -0.16 3.01
N THR A 122 11.96 0.35 3.33
CA THR A 122 11.25 1.29 2.47
C THR A 122 12.00 2.62 2.36
N GLU A 123 12.55 3.12 3.47
CA GLU A 123 13.37 4.33 3.50
C GLU A 123 14.59 4.20 2.60
N LYS A 124 15.25 3.04 2.65
CA LYS A 124 16.38 2.73 1.76
C LYS A 124 15.95 2.78 0.30
N VAL A 125 14.86 2.11 -0.09
CA VAL A 125 14.39 2.13 -1.48
C VAL A 125 14.06 3.55 -1.96
N VAL A 126 13.36 4.35 -1.13
CA VAL A 126 13.04 5.74 -1.49
C VAL A 126 14.30 6.57 -1.72
N LYS A 127 15.33 6.41 -0.87
CA LYS A 127 16.61 7.11 -1.01
C LYS A 127 17.44 6.62 -2.20
N ASP A 128 17.48 5.30 -2.42
CA ASP A 128 18.28 4.68 -3.48
C ASP A 128 17.71 4.97 -4.88
N VAL A 129 16.38 5.00 -5.01
CA VAL A 129 15.71 5.31 -6.28
C VAL A 129 15.74 6.81 -6.58
N ASP A 130 15.64 7.66 -5.55
CA ASP A 130 15.62 9.13 -5.68
C ASP A 130 14.62 9.57 -6.77
N ALA A 131 13.36 9.18 -6.57
CA ALA A 131 12.30 9.37 -7.56
C ALA A 131 11.76 10.81 -7.59
N ASP A 132 11.39 11.29 -8.78
CA ASP A 132 10.70 12.57 -8.96
C ASP A 132 9.26 12.55 -8.41
N LEU A 133 8.66 11.36 -8.30
CA LEU A 133 7.36 11.13 -7.69
C LEU A 133 7.31 9.75 -7.00
N VAL A 134 6.89 9.72 -5.75
CA VAL A 134 6.60 8.49 -5.00
C VAL A 134 5.09 8.29 -4.90
N ILE A 135 4.60 7.13 -5.31
CA ILE A 135 3.19 6.74 -5.26
C ILE A 135 3.05 5.61 -4.24
N VAL A 136 2.26 5.83 -3.19
CA VAL A 136 2.11 4.87 -2.09
C VAL A 136 0.69 4.32 -1.97
N ASP A 137 0.59 3.07 -1.60
CA ASP A 137 -0.66 2.42 -1.15
C ASP A 137 -1.11 3.01 0.20
N ASN A 138 -2.42 3.26 0.35
CA ASN A 138 -3.02 3.80 1.56
C ASN A 138 -2.97 2.85 2.78
N LEU A 139 -2.88 1.54 2.55
CA LEU A 139 -2.75 0.53 3.60
C LEU A 139 -1.31 0.07 3.81
N PHE A 140 -0.32 0.71 3.17
CA PHE A 140 1.08 0.42 3.41
C PHE A 140 1.72 1.46 4.34
N THR A 141 1.40 1.36 5.63
CA THR A 141 1.88 2.26 6.70
C THR A 141 3.39 2.50 6.71
N PRO A 142 4.27 1.52 6.43
CA PRO A 142 5.72 1.77 6.33
C PRO A 142 6.05 2.87 5.31
N ALA A 143 5.48 2.81 4.10
CA ALA A 143 5.73 3.81 3.07
C ALA A 143 5.14 5.17 3.40
N ILE A 144 3.94 5.22 3.98
CA ILE A 144 3.33 6.47 4.45
C ILE A 144 4.24 7.13 5.49
N THR A 145 4.73 6.36 6.47
CA THR A 145 5.64 6.85 7.51
C THR A 145 6.91 7.42 6.93
N VAL A 146 7.55 6.70 5.99
CA VAL A 146 8.76 7.15 5.29
C VAL A 146 8.50 8.42 4.49
N CYS A 147 7.39 8.50 3.75
CA CYS A 147 7.09 9.66 2.92
C CYS A 147 6.77 10.90 3.77
N TYR A 148 6.12 10.76 4.92
CA TYR A 148 5.95 11.87 5.86
C TYR A 148 7.29 12.34 6.45
N ASN A 149 8.21 11.42 6.76
CA ASN A 149 9.50 11.76 7.37
C ASN A 149 10.50 12.37 6.39
N LEU A 150 10.68 11.76 5.22
CA LEU A 150 11.60 12.24 4.18
C LEU A 150 11.03 13.39 3.37
N ASN A 151 9.69 13.52 3.34
CA ASN A 151 8.96 14.53 2.58
C ASN A 151 9.39 14.66 1.09
N PRO A 152 9.49 13.54 0.32
CA PRO A 152 9.70 13.63 -1.12
C PRO A 152 8.44 14.21 -1.80
N LYS A 153 8.43 14.34 -3.12
CA LYS A 153 7.16 14.57 -3.82
C LYS A 153 6.38 13.26 -3.85
N TRP A 154 5.26 13.17 -3.13
CA TRP A 154 4.50 11.93 -3.03
C TRP A 154 2.98 12.09 -3.11
N SER A 155 2.30 11.01 -3.47
CA SER A 155 0.83 10.91 -3.50
C SER A 155 0.39 9.51 -3.09
N VAL A 156 -0.83 9.41 -2.58
CA VAL A 156 -1.48 8.12 -2.31
C VAL A 156 -2.23 7.68 -3.57
N LEU A 157 -2.08 6.42 -3.95
CA LEU A 157 -2.93 5.73 -4.93
C LEU A 157 -3.58 4.55 -4.24
N SER A 158 -4.90 4.59 -4.14
CA SER A 158 -5.69 3.61 -3.41
C SER A 158 -6.70 2.93 -4.33
N PRO A 159 -6.97 1.63 -4.16
CA PRO A 159 -8.10 0.96 -4.81
C PRO A 159 -9.44 1.35 -4.18
N ASN A 160 -9.42 2.02 -3.02
CA ASN A 160 -10.63 2.34 -2.26
C ASN A 160 -11.34 3.57 -2.83
N SER A 161 -12.63 3.66 -2.54
CA SER A 161 -13.42 4.81 -2.98
C SER A 161 -13.06 6.07 -2.18
N TYR A 162 -13.25 7.25 -2.80
CA TYR A 162 -13.06 8.56 -2.15
C TYR A 162 -13.81 8.69 -0.82
N ARG A 163 -14.94 7.96 -0.69
CA ARG A 163 -15.77 7.88 0.52
C ARG A 163 -14.97 7.56 1.78
N GLU A 164 -14.02 6.64 1.68
CA GLU A 164 -13.23 6.18 2.83
C GLU A 164 -12.26 7.26 3.32
N PHE A 165 -11.81 8.15 2.43
CA PHE A 165 -10.91 9.25 2.76
C PHE A 165 -11.65 10.42 3.44
N ILE A 166 -12.95 10.57 3.19
CA ILE A 166 -13.75 11.65 3.80
C ILE A 166 -14.34 11.29 5.16
N LEU A 167 -14.27 10.02 5.58
CA LEU A 167 -14.80 9.59 6.89
C LEU A 167 -14.17 10.35 8.06
N GLY A 168 -12.89 10.71 7.97
CA GLY A 168 -12.21 11.50 8.99
C GLY A 168 -12.71 12.95 9.09
N TYR A 169 -13.24 13.51 7.99
CA TYR A 169 -13.70 14.89 7.89
C TYR A 169 -15.19 15.06 8.19
N GLN A 170 -15.98 13.98 8.12
CA GLN A 170 -17.39 13.99 8.48
C GLN A 170 -17.56 14.18 9.99
N THR A 171 -18.53 15.02 10.39
CA THR A 171 -18.75 15.37 11.79
C THR A 171 -19.76 14.42 12.45
N GLU A 172 -19.55 14.15 13.74
CA GLU A 172 -20.49 13.41 14.59
C GLU A 172 -21.04 12.10 13.94
N PHE A 173 -22.35 12.04 13.73
CA PHE A 173 -23.07 10.89 13.20
C PHE A 173 -23.14 10.87 11.67
N GLU A 174 -22.66 11.90 10.97
CA GLU A 174 -22.69 11.96 9.49
C GLU A 174 -21.98 10.74 8.88
N ARG A 175 -20.92 10.28 9.54
CA ARG A 175 -20.15 9.06 9.24
C ARG A 175 -20.99 7.79 9.14
N LEU A 176 -22.19 7.77 9.73
CA LEU A 176 -23.09 6.61 9.73
C LEU A 176 -24.12 6.64 8.60
N TYR A 177 -24.45 7.80 8.02
CA TYR A 177 -25.61 7.93 7.12
C TYR A 177 -25.42 8.79 5.87
N GLN A 178 -24.59 9.85 5.90
CA GLN A 178 -24.37 10.69 4.70
C GLN A 178 -23.50 9.95 3.69
N HIS A 179 -22.35 9.46 4.18
CA HIS A 179 -21.46 8.63 3.40
C HIS A 179 -20.91 7.50 4.29
N PRO A 180 -21.76 6.50 4.65
CA PRO A 180 -21.36 5.35 5.48
C PRO A 180 -20.13 4.59 4.95
N PRO A 181 -19.61 3.56 5.62
CA PRO A 181 -18.72 2.58 4.98
C PRO A 181 -19.42 1.87 3.82
#